data_AF-A0A259BDE9-F1
#
_entry.id   AF-A0A259BDE9-F1
#
_cell.length_a   1.000
_cell.length_b   1.000
_cell.length_c   1.000
_cell.angle_alpha   90.00
_cell.angle_beta   90.00
_cell.angle_gamma   90.00
#
_symmetry.space_group_name_H-M   'P 1'
#
loop_
_entity.id
_entity.type
_entity.pdbx_description
1 polymer ?
#
loop_
_entity_poly.entity_id
_entity_poly.type
_entity_poly.pdbx_seq_one_letter_code
_entity_poly.pdbx_strand_id
1 'polypeptide(L)'
;MTTTGRSEALRLDKALFKAHPEFRQRAKIRAQVIGPGSLLVTLDPNGEEETRDGVERDPVVAAYLSFLERDMGEHPEGLRPFTEADIARLQALTGNVEVTDDDVIPDNVTL
;
A
#
# COMPACT_ATOMS: atom_id res chain seq x y z
N MET A 1 13.68 -24.95 -2.44
CA MET A 1 14.50 -24.11 -1.55
C MET A 1 15.96 -24.35 -1.90
N THR A 2 16.77 -23.31 -2.09
CA THR A 2 18.22 -23.51 -2.26
C THR A 2 18.98 -22.66 -1.26
N THR A 3 19.78 -23.32 -0.44
CA THR A 3 20.72 -22.69 0.47
C THR A 3 21.95 -22.25 -0.31
N THR A 4 22.23 -20.96 -0.27
CA THR A 4 23.51 -20.40 -0.73
C THR A 4 24.13 -19.69 0.47
N GLY A 5 25.12 -20.32 1.11
CA GLY A 5 25.75 -19.79 2.32
C GLY A 5 24.82 -19.77 3.54
N ARG A 6 24.85 -18.68 4.33
CA ARG A 6 23.99 -18.45 5.51
C ARG A 6 22.58 -17.92 5.16
N SER A 7 22.22 -17.95 3.89
CA SER A 7 20.96 -17.40 3.40
C SER A 7 20.14 -18.48 2.71
N GLU A 8 18.83 -18.48 2.97
CA GLU A 8 17.86 -19.30 2.28
C GLU A 8 17.23 -18.50 1.14
N ALA A 9 17.27 -19.03 -0.08
CA ALA A 9 16.63 -18.41 -1.23
C ALA A 9 15.32 -19.14 -1.59
N LEU A 10 14.23 -18.39 -1.70
CA LEU A 10 12.99 -18.83 -2.32
C LEU A 10 13.15 -18.78 -3.85
N ARG A 11 12.89 -19.89 -4.53
CA ARG A 11 12.87 -19.93 -6.00
C ARG A 11 11.43 -19.93 -6.48
N LEU A 12 11.08 -18.96 -7.32
CA LEU A 12 9.80 -18.91 -8.02
C LEU A 12 9.94 -19.55 -9.40
N ASP A 13 8.83 -20.10 -9.92
CA ASP A 13 8.84 -20.76 -11.23
C ASP A 13 9.07 -19.75 -12.37
N LYS A 14 9.75 -20.20 -13.44
CA LYS A 14 10.00 -19.40 -14.65
C LYS A 14 8.70 -18.92 -15.31
N ALA A 15 7.61 -19.67 -15.17
CA ALA A 15 6.28 -19.32 -15.66
C ALA A 15 5.73 -18.06 -14.99
N LEU A 16 5.96 -17.88 -13.68
CA LEU A 16 5.55 -16.68 -12.94
C LEU A 16 6.19 -15.44 -13.55
N PHE A 17 7.50 -15.49 -13.78
CA PHE A 17 8.21 -14.38 -14.40
C PHE A 17 7.79 -14.14 -15.86
N LYS A 18 7.28 -15.17 -16.58
CA LYS A 18 6.76 -15.02 -17.95
C LYS A 18 5.42 -14.31 -17.96
N ALA A 19 4.55 -14.61 -17.00
CA ALA A 19 3.27 -13.93 -16.81
C ALA A 19 3.46 -12.51 -16.24
N HIS A 20 4.43 -12.34 -15.34
CA HIS A 20 4.71 -11.11 -14.61
C HIS A 20 6.17 -10.68 -14.82
N PRO A 21 6.49 -10.09 -15.99
CA PRO A 21 7.85 -9.63 -16.30
C PRO A 21 8.39 -8.60 -15.30
N GLU A 22 7.52 -7.90 -14.58
CA GLU A 22 7.83 -6.91 -13.54
C GLU A 22 8.72 -7.47 -12.40
N PHE A 23 8.77 -8.78 -12.19
CA PHE A 23 9.62 -9.43 -11.18
C PHE A 23 11.01 -9.86 -11.67
N ARG A 24 11.35 -9.69 -12.97
CA ARG A 24 12.56 -10.30 -13.55
C ARG A 24 13.88 -9.58 -13.29
N GLN A 25 13.89 -8.28 -13.02
CA GLN A 25 15.12 -7.48 -13.08
C GLN A 25 15.26 -6.56 -11.87
N ARG A 26 16.26 -6.82 -11.01
CA ARG A 26 16.72 -5.93 -9.92
C ARG A 26 15.61 -5.33 -9.04
N ALA A 27 14.42 -5.91 -9.10
CA ALA A 27 13.26 -5.40 -8.44
C ALA A 27 13.43 -5.64 -6.95
N LYS A 28 13.42 -4.56 -6.18
CA LYS A 28 13.32 -4.67 -4.73
C LYS A 28 11.95 -5.27 -4.46
N ILE A 29 11.93 -6.47 -3.92
CA ILE A 29 10.72 -7.16 -3.52
C ILE A 29 10.62 -7.12 -2.01
N ARG A 30 9.41 -6.86 -1.51
CA ARG A 30 9.09 -6.93 -0.09
C ARG A 30 8.32 -8.22 0.15
N ALA A 31 8.74 -8.97 1.16
CA ALA A 31 8.05 -10.18 1.61
C ALA A 31 7.53 -9.96 3.03
N GLN A 32 6.24 -10.12 3.25
CA GLN A 32 5.59 -9.97 4.56
C GLN A 32 4.77 -11.20 4.92
N VAL A 33 4.91 -11.68 6.15
CA VAL A 33 4.07 -12.76 6.68
C VAL A 33 2.71 -12.18 7.07
N ILE A 34 1.65 -12.66 6.43
CA ILE A 34 0.27 -12.21 6.67
C ILE A 34 -0.54 -13.21 7.53
N GLY A 35 0.05 -14.37 7.84
CA GLY A 35 -0.55 -15.40 8.69
C GLY A 35 0.25 -16.69 8.69
N PRO A 36 -0.16 -17.71 9.48
CA PRO A 36 0.52 -19.00 9.52
C PRO A 36 0.59 -19.64 8.12
N GLY A 37 1.81 -19.85 7.62
CA GLY A 37 2.05 -20.45 6.30
C GLY A 37 1.71 -19.55 5.11
N SER A 38 1.38 -18.28 5.32
CA SER A 38 1.02 -17.33 4.25
C SER A 38 2.01 -16.18 4.18
N LEU A 39 2.60 -15.99 2.99
CA LEU A 39 3.57 -14.95 2.68
C LEU A 39 3.04 -14.11 1.51
N LEU A 40 2.93 -12.81 1.72
CA LEU A 40 2.65 -11.83 0.67
C LEU A 40 3.99 -11.34 0.10
N VAL A 41 4.16 -11.42 -1.21
CA VAL A 41 5.33 -10.89 -1.92
C VAL A 41 4.86 -9.79 -2.86
N THR A 42 5.33 -8.57 -2.64
CA THR A 42 5.03 -7.41 -3.48
C THR A 42 6.29 -6.85 -4.10
N LEU A 43 6.15 -6.23 -5.27
CA LEU A 43 7.17 -5.31 -5.77
C LEU A 43 7.18 -4.09 -4.86
N ASP A 44 8.36 -3.60 -4.54
CA ASP A 44 8.55 -2.31 -3.90
C ASP A 44 8.82 -1.29 -5.02
N PRO A 45 7.78 -0.64 -5.60
CA PRO A 45 7.96 0.41 -6.60
C PRO A 45 8.72 1.62 -6.00
N ASN A 46 8.79 1.67 -4.67
CA ASN A 46 9.33 2.75 -3.87
C ASN A 46 10.63 2.34 -3.19
N GLY A 47 11.40 1.43 -3.79
CA GLY A 47 12.74 1.11 -3.33
C GLY A 47 13.71 2.31 -3.32
N GLU A 48 13.25 3.46 -3.83
CA GLU A 48 13.87 4.79 -3.78
C GLU A 48 12.89 5.86 -3.24
N GLU A 49 11.89 5.49 -2.44
CA GLU A 49 11.39 6.45 -1.45
C GLU A 49 12.43 6.46 -0.31
N GLU A 50 13.61 7.05 -0.61
CA GLU A 50 14.07 8.10 0.28
C GLU A 50 12.82 8.90 0.62
N THR A 51 12.51 8.92 1.91
CA THR A 51 11.61 9.87 2.54
C THR A 51 11.19 10.95 1.56
N ARG A 52 9.88 11.08 1.30
CA ARG A 52 9.33 12.33 0.77
C ARG A 52 9.61 13.42 1.82
N ASP A 53 10.89 13.79 1.97
CA ASP A 53 11.48 14.80 2.85
C ASP A 53 11.14 16.20 2.33
N GLY A 54 10.29 16.31 1.31
CA GLY A 54 9.75 17.55 0.77
C GLY A 54 8.25 17.74 0.97
N VAL A 55 7.50 16.72 1.43
CA VAL A 55 6.14 16.97 1.93
C VAL A 55 6.32 17.21 3.42
N GLU A 56 6.36 18.47 3.82
CA GLU A 56 6.15 18.86 5.22
C GLU A 56 4.81 18.23 5.62
N ARG A 57 4.86 17.03 6.20
CA ARG A 57 3.67 16.34 6.66
C ARG A 57 3.09 17.23 7.74
N ASP A 58 1.91 17.78 7.50
CA ASP A 58 1.23 18.61 8.48
C ASP A 58 1.27 17.88 9.83
N PRO A 59 1.88 18.48 10.87
CA PRO A 59 2.03 17.84 12.17
C PRO A 59 0.69 17.42 12.78
N VAL A 60 -0.40 18.12 12.43
CA VAL A 60 -1.77 17.78 12.83
C VAL A 60 -2.22 16.49 12.13
N VAL A 61 -2.02 16.39 10.81
CA VAL A 61 -2.35 15.18 10.05
C VAL A 61 -1.53 13.99 10.55
N ALA A 62 -0.23 14.18 10.80
CA ALA A 62 0.64 13.15 11.33
C ALA A 62 0.19 12.66 12.73
N ALA A 63 -0.17 13.58 13.62
CA ALA A 63 -0.69 13.25 14.95
C ALA A 63 -2.03 12.52 14.85
N TYR A 64 -2.93 12.96 13.97
CA TYR A 64 -4.23 12.33 13.76
C TYR A 64 -4.10 10.89 13.23
N LEU A 65 -3.26 10.68 12.22
CA LEU A 65 -3.01 9.34 11.68
C LEU A 65 -2.36 8.41 12.71
N SER A 66 -1.44 8.93 13.53
CA SER A 66 -0.83 8.16 14.62
C SER A 66 -1.85 7.76 15.70
N PHE A 67 -2.80 8.65 15.99
CA PHE A 67 -3.92 8.35 16.88
C PHE A 67 -4.81 7.25 16.30
N LEU A 68 -5.20 7.37 15.02
CA LEU A 68 -6.01 6.36 14.34
C LEU A 68 -5.33 4.99 14.33
N GLU A 69 -4.05 4.93 13.97
CA GLU A 69 -3.31 3.65 13.94
C GLU A 69 -3.35 2.95 15.30
N ARG A 70 -3.16 3.72 16.38
CA ARG A 70 -3.24 3.21 17.74
C ARG A 70 -4.65 2.73 18.08
N ASP A 71 -5.66 3.53 17.80
CA ASP A 71 -7.07 3.22 18.07
C ASP A 71 -7.53 1.96 17.34
N MET A 72 -7.15 1.80 16.07
CA MET A 72 -7.45 0.62 15.27
C MET A 72 -6.83 -0.66 15.84
N GLY A 73 -5.67 -0.56 16.50
CA GLY A 73 -5.02 -1.68 17.19
C GLY A 73 -5.62 -1.98 18.56
N GLU A 74 -6.01 -0.95 19.31
CA GLU A 74 -6.62 -1.07 20.64
C GLU A 74 -8.11 -1.49 20.58
N HIS A 75 -8.82 -1.12 19.51
CA HIS A 75 -10.27 -1.32 19.32
C HIS A 75 -10.62 -1.97 17.97
N PRO A 76 -10.18 -3.21 17.71
CA PRO A 76 -10.47 -3.91 16.45
C PRO A 76 -11.97 -4.15 16.22
N GLU A 77 -12.79 -4.16 17.27
CA GLU A 77 -14.25 -4.26 17.19
C GLU A 77 -14.92 -3.08 16.47
N GLY A 78 -14.24 -1.94 16.40
CA GLY A 78 -14.71 -0.75 15.67
C GLY A 78 -14.53 -0.87 14.16
N LEU A 79 -13.64 -1.76 13.71
CA LEU A 79 -13.33 -1.95 12.29
C LEU A 79 -14.42 -2.77 11.61
N ARG A 80 -15.06 -2.16 10.60
CA ARG A 80 -16.07 -2.82 9.78
C ARG A 80 -15.57 -2.96 8.35
N PRO A 81 -15.66 -4.17 7.76
CA PRO A 81 -15.34 -4.35 6.36
C PRO A 81 -16.33 -3.56 5.50
N PHE A 82 -15.83 -3.01 4.39
CA PHE A 82 -16.70 -2.39 3.39
C PHE A 82 -17.63 -3.44 2.79
N THR A 83 -18.90 -3.09 2.67
CA THR A 83 -19.89 -3.87 1.93
C THR A 83 -20.01 -3.37 0.50
N GLU A 84 -20.59 -4.19 -0.38
CA GLU A 84 -20.90 -3.78 -1.76
C GLU A 84 -21.85 -2.58 -1.79
N ALA A 85 -22.76 -2.48 -0.81
CA ALA A 85 -23.64 -1.33 -0.65
C ALA A 85 -22.88 -0.05 -0.28
N ASP A 86 -21.83 -0.14 0.55
CA ASP A 86 -20.98 1.00 0.90
C ASP A 86 -20.22 1.49 -0.34
N ILE A 87 -19.69 0.57 -1.15
CA ILE A 87 -18.99 0.90 -2.40
C ILE A 87 -19.94 1.56 -3.40
N ALA A 88 -21.14 1.00 -3.60
CA ALA A 88 -22.15 1.58 -4.49
C ALA A 88 -22.57 2.99 -4.03
N ARG A 89 -22.69 3.20 -2.71
CA ARG A 89 -22.97 4.51 -2.13
C ARG A 89 -21.83 5.50 -2.38
N LEU A 90 -20.58 5.09 -2.18
CA LEU A 90 -19.42 5.94 -2.44
C LEU A 90 -19.36 6.34 -3.92
N GLN A 91 -19.56 5.40 -4.84
CA GLN A 91 -19.63 5.67 -6.27
C GLN A 91 -20.76 6.63 -6.64
N ALA A 92 -21.94 6.47 -6.04
CA ALA A 92 -23.06 7.39 -6.27
C ALA A 92 -22.76 8.81 -5.75
N LEU A 93 -22.03 8.92 -4.63
CA LEU A 93 -21.63 10.21 -4.06
C LEU A 93 -20.56 10.91 -4.91
N THR A 94 -19.60 10.16 -5.46
CA THR A 94 -18.48 10.72 -6.23
C THR A 94 -18.73 10.74 -7.74
N GLY A 95 -19.81 10.13 -8.23
CA GLY A 95 -20.02 9.88 -9.67
C GLY A 95 -20.15 11.13 -10.55
N ASN A 96 -20.38 12.30 -9.97
CA ASN A 96 -20.43 13.58 -10.70
C ASN A 96 -19.17 14.44 -10.48
N VAL A 97 -18.17 13.91 -9.78
CA VAL A 97 -16.89 14.57 -9.56
C VAL A 97 -15.91 14.06 -10.61
N GLU A 98 -15.72 14.84 -11.67
CA GLU A 98 -14.66 14.59 -12.65
C GLU A 98 -13.34 15.10 -12.06
N VAL A 99 -12.45 14.16 -11.72
CA VAL A 99 -11.08 14.45 -11.28
C VAL A 99 -10.10 13.59 -12.05
N THR A 100 -8.97 14.18 -12.42
CA THR A 100 -7.80 13.51 -13.00
C THR A 100 -6.62 13.62 -12.07
N ASP A 101 -5.69 12.65 -12.10
CA ASP A 101 -4.50 12.66 -11.23
C ASP A 101 -3.58 13.87 -11.52
N ASP A 102 -3.70 14.48 -12.69
CA ASP A 102 -2.96 15.67 -13.11
C ASP A 102 -3.69 16.98 -12.78
N ASP A 103 -4.87 16.92 -12.15
CA ASP A 103 -5.63 18.11 -11.79
C ASP A 103 -4.90 18.92 -10.70
N VAL A 104 -4.68 20.19 -10.99
CA VAL A 104 -4.09 21.14 -10.05
C VAL A 104 -5.14 21.52 -9.00
N ILE A 105 -4.87 21.19 -7.73
CA ILE A 105 -5.69 21.66 -6.61
C ILE A 105 -5.59 23.19 -6.55
N PRO A 106 -6.71 23.93 -6.65
CA PRO A 106 -6.68 25.37 -6.64
C PRO A 106 -6.25 25.93 -5.27
N ASP A 107 -5.52 27.05 -5.28
CA ASP A 107 -4.88 27.68 -4.10
C ASP A 107 -5.84 28.08 -2.97
N ASN A 108 -7.16 28.01 -3.22
CA ASN A 108 -8.21 28.31 -2.26
C ASN A 108 -8.69 27.08 -1.48
N VAL A 109 -8.08 25.91 -1.68
CA VAL A 109 -8.35 24.69 -0.92
C VAL A 109 -7.13 24.39 -0.06
N THR A 110 -7.28 24.51 1.26
CA THR A 110 -6.26 24.09 2.23
C THR A 110 -6.58 22.67 2.68
N LEU A 111 -5.65 21.74 2.48
CA LEU A 111 -5.72 20.36 2.99
C LEU A 111 -5.31 20.30 4.46
#